data_AF-A0A533ZAF0-F1
#
_entry.id   AF-A0A533ZAF0-F1
#
_cell.length_a   1.000
_cell.length_b   1.000
_cell.length_c   1.000
_cell.angle_alpha   90.00
_cell.angle_beta   90.00
_cell.angle_gamma   90.00
#
_symmetry.space_group_name_H-M   'P 1'
#
loop_
_entity.id
_entity.type
_entity.pdbx_description
1 polymer ?
#
loop_
_entity_poly.entity_id
_entity_poly.type
_entity_poly.pdbx_seq_one_letter_code
_entity_poly.pdbx_strand_id
1 'polypeptide(L)'
;ERAERRGSRSSVFAAFPDLETIDELGYKAIMVGFPLLAFGVILGAMWANYAWGGYWSWDPKETWSLIVWLIYGAYIHARMTRGWEGRRAAIYSIFGFLMVVFCFWGVNFLLSGLHAYA
;
A
#
# COMPACT_ATOMS: atom_id res chain seq x y z
N GLU A 1 42.31 26.19 -17.86
CA GLU A 1 41.48 25.56 -18.92
C GLU A 1 41.02 24.11 -18.59
N ARG A 2 40.60 23.79 -17.35
CA ARG A 2 39.98 22.49 -17.00
C ARG A 2 39.02 22.57 -15.80
N ALA A 3 38.25 23.64 -15.70
CA ALA A 3 37.13 23.73 -14.76
C ALA A 3 35.89 23.95 -15.63
N GLU A 4 35.07 22.90 -15.80
CA GLU A 4 33.65 22.93 -16.22
C GLU A 4 33.21 21.56 -16.78
N ARG A 5 33.12 20.54 -15.91
CA ARG A 5 32.28 19.34 -16.17
C ARG A 5 31.63 18.88 -14.87
N ARG A 6 30.82 19.75 -14.26
CA ARG A 6 29.91 19.41 -13.15
C ARG A 6 28.48 19.91 -13.41
N GLY A 7 28.09 19.96 -14.68
CA GLY A 7 26.72 20.27 -15.09
C GLY A 7 25.82 19.04 -14.99
N SER A 8 24.65 19.22 -14.38
CA SER A 8 23.46 18.37 -14.49
C SER A 8 23.39 17.09 -13.65
N ARG A 9 23.42 17.24 -12.32
CA ARG A 9 22.66 16.33 -11.43
C ARG A 9 21.58 17.04 -10.61
N SER A 10 21.43 18.36 -10.71
CA SER A 10 20.58 19.14 -9.81
C SER A 10 19.17 19.44 -10.35
N SER A 11 18.95 19.39 -11.66
CA SER A 11 17.68 19.90 -12.23
C SER A 11 16.48 18.97 -11.99
N VAL A 12 16.69 17.66 -11.87
CA VAL A 12 15.59 16.71 -11.61
C VAL A 12 15.24 16.70 -10.11
N PHE A 13 16.24 16.82 -9.24
CA PHE A 13 16.03 16.80 -7.78
C PHE A 13 15.52 18.13 -7.22
N ALA A 14 15.74 19.26 -7.91
CA ALA A 14 15.20 20.55 -7.51
C ALA A 14 13.66 20.67 -7.67
N ALA A 15 13.06 19.79 -8.48
CA ALA A 15 11.62 19.73 -8.67
C ALA A 15 10.91 18.87 -7.61
N PHE A 16 11.66 18.10 -6.81
CA PHE A 16 11.06 17.26 -5.78
C PHE A 16 10.81 18.09 -4.50
N PRO A 17 9.63 17.97 -3.89
CA PRO A 17 9.38 18.53 -2.56
C PRO A 17 10.30 17.87 -1.53
N ASP A 18 10.43 18.52 -0.37
CA ASP A 18 11.30 18.03 0.70
C ASP A 18 10.97 16.59 1.10
N LEU A 19 11.99 15.82 1.49
CA LEU A 19 11.86 14.41 1.89
C LEU A 19 10.81 14.24 3.00
N GLU A 20 10.72 15.21 3.90
CA GLU A 20 9.73 15.24 4.98
C GLU A 20 8.31 15.40 4.42
N THR A 21 8.14 16.22 3.37
CA THR A 21 6.85 16.41 2.69
C THR A 21 6.40 15.14 1.97
N ILE A 22 7.33 14.42 1.33
CA ILE A 22 7.03 13.15 0.65
C ILE A 22 6.62 12.08 1.68
N ASP A 23 7.31 12.01 2.80
CA ASP A 23 7.03 11.06 3.87
C ASP A 23 5.68 11.36 4.56
N GLU A 24 5.37 12.65 4.82
CA GLU A 24 4.06 13.08 5.30
C GLU A 24 2.93 12.72 4.32
N LEU A 25 3.15 12.95 3.02
CA LEU A 25 2.14 12.65 2.00
C LEU A 25 1.85 11.15 1.95
N GLY A 26 2.88 10.31 2.01
CA GLY A 26 2.75 8.86 2.10
C GLY A 26 1.98 8.42 3.34
N TYR A 27 2.28 9.02 4.50
CA TYR A 27 1.55 8.76 5.73
C TYR A 27 0.07 9.14 5.64
N LYS A 28 -0.24 10.34 5.13
CA LYS A 28 -1.62 10.82 4.93
C LYS A 28 -2.38 9.89 3.97
N ALA A 29 -1.74 9.45 2.88
CA ALA A 29 -2.34 8.50 1.95
C ALA A 29 -2.68 7.15 2.62
N ILE A 30 -1.78 6.61 3.45
CA ILE A 30 -2.03 5.36 4.17
C ILE A 30 -3.13 5.54 5.24
N MET A 31 -3.14 6.67 5.95
CA MET A 31 -4.20 6.98 6.91
C MET A 31 -5.59 7.06 6.26
N VAL A 32 -5.69 7.58 5.05
CA VAL A 32 -6.96 7.61 4.29
C VAL A 32 -7.28 6.23 3.70
N GLY A 33 -6.26 5.53 3.19
CA GLY A 33 -6.42 4.21 2.59
C GLY A 33 -6.85 3.13 3.59
N PHE A 34 -6.42 3.20 4.84
CA PHE A 34 -6.76 2.22 5.88
C PHE A 34 -8.27 2.06 6.14
N PRO A 35 -9.04 3.11 6.46
CA PRO A 35 -10.49 3.00 6.62
C PRO A 35 -11.20 2.71 5.29
N LEU A 36 -10.72 3.26 4.17
CA LEU A 36 -11.30 3.01 2.86
C LEU A 36 -11.20 1.53 2.46
N LEU A 37 -10.06 0.90 2.76
CA LEU A 37 -9.88 -0.53 2.57
C LEU A 37 -10.81 -1.34 3.47
N ALA A 38 -11.00 -0.94 4.74
CA ALA A 38 -11.97 -1.58 5.63
C ALA A 38 -13.39 -1.54 5.06
N PHE A 39 -13.83 -0.39 4.55
CA PHE A 39 -15.12 -0.27 3.86
C PHE A 39 -15.18 -1.16 2.63
N GLY A 40 -14.11 -1.22 1.83
CA GLY A 40 -14.01 -2.12 0.68
C GLY A 40 -14.18 -3.59 1.07
N VAL A 41 -13.55 -4.03 2.16
CA VAL A 41 -13.69 -5.40 2.69
C VAL A 41 -15.13 -5.68 3.14
N ILE A 42 -15.76 -4.74 3.87
CA ILE A 42 -17.15 -4.89 4.34
C ILE A 42 -18.11 -4.95 3.15
N LEU A 43 -17.99 -4.03 2.19
CA LEU A 43 -18.82 -4.01 0.99
C LEU A 43 -18.60 -5.27 0.14
N GLY A 44 -17.36 -5.75 0.04
CA GLY A 44 -17.02 -7.01 -0.60
C GLY A 44 -17.68 -8.21 0.07
N ALA A 45 -17.63 -8.29 1.40
CA ALA A 45 -18.27 -9.34 2.19
C ALA A 45 -19.81 -9.33 2.04
N MET A 46 -20.43 -8.14 2.00
CA MET A 46 -21.87 -8.01 1.74
C MET A 46 -22.24 -8.50 0.34
N TRP A 47 -21.43 -8.17 -0.67
CA TRP A 47 -21.65 -8.63 -2.04
C TRP A 47 -21.40 -10.14 -2.17
N ALA A 48 -20.39 -10.69 -1.50
CA ALA A 48 -20.11 -12.12 -1.47
C ALA A 48 -21.31 -12.91 -0.90
N ASN A 49 -21.96 -12.38 0.14
CA ASN A 49 -23.17 -12.99 0.68
C ASN A 49 -24.33 -13.00 -0.35
N TYR A 50 -24.47 -11.92 -1.13
CA TYR A 50 -25.48 -11.85 -2.18
C TYR A 50 -25.20 -12.79 -3.36
N ALA A 51 -23.93 -12.95 -3.75
CA ALA A 51 -23.56 -13.73 -4.94
C ALA A 51 -23.38 -15.24 -4.66
N TRP A 52 -22.96 -15.64 -3.46
CA TRP A 52 -22.57 -17.02 -3.14
C TRP A 52 -23.16 -17.54 -1.82
N GLY A 53 -23.95 -16.73 -1.10
CA GLY A 53 -24.67 -17.13 0.12
C GLY A 53 -23.85 -17.08 1.43
N GLY A 54 -22.58 -16.68 1.38
CA GLY A 54 -21.69 -16.57 2.55
C GLY A 54 -20.98 -15.21 2.62
N TYR A 55 -20.79 -14.67 3.82
CA TYR A 55 -20.12 -13.37 4.04
C TYR A 55 -18.60 -13.42 3.89
N TRP A 56 -18.01 -14.62 4.02
CA TRP A 56 -16.57 -14.82 3.99
C TRP A 56 -16.26 -16.25 3.60
N SER A 57 -15.49 -16.44 2.54
CA SER A 57 -15.16 -17.73 1.95
C SER A 57 -13.66 -18.05 2.03
N TRP A 58 -12.86 -17.20 2.70
CA TRP A 58 -11.40 -17.31 2.74
C TRP A 58 -10.76 -17.31 1.34
N ASP A 59 -11.45 -16.73 0.37
CA ASP A 59 -10.92 -16.61 -0.97
C ASP A 59 -9.59 -15.83 -0.95
N PRO A 60 -8.67 -16.09 -1.89
CA PRO A 60 -7.42 -15.36 -1.96
C PRO A 60 -7.63 -13.85 -1.91
N LYS A 61 -8.65 -13.32 -2.59
CA LYS A 61 -8.95 -11.89 -2.59
C LYS A 61 -9.36 -11.36 -1.21
N GLU A 62 -10.21 -12.09 -0.48
CA GLU A 62 -10.67 -11.72 0.86
C GLU A 62 -9.51 -11.78 1.88
N THR A 63 -8.75 -12.88 1.88
CA THR A 63 -7.63 -13.07 2.80
C THR A 63 -6.54 -12.03 2.59
N TRP A 64 -6.17 -11.73 1.34
CA TRP A 64 -5.14 -10.73 1.05
C TRP A 64 -5.59 -9.30 1.36
N SER A 65 -6.87 -8.98 1.16
CA SER A 65 -7.42 -7.68 1.56
C SER A 65 -7.28 -7.45 3.08
N LEU A 66 -7.49 -8.51 3.88
CA LEU A 66 -7.31 -8.48 5.33
C LEU A 66 -5.82 -8.39 5.72
N ILE A 67 -4.93 -9.09 5.01
CA ILE A 67 -3.48 -9.00 5.23
C ILE A 67 -2.98 -7.57 4.98
N VAL A 68 -3.37 -6.95 3.86
CA VAL A 68 -2.99 -5.55 3.57
C VAL A 68 -3.54 -4.61 4.63
N TRP A 69 -4.79 -4.82 5.07
CA TRP A 69 -5.39 -4.03 6.13
C TRP A 69 -4.59 -4.12 7.44
N LEU A 70 -4.17 -5.32 7.85
CA LEU A 70 -3.32 -5.52 9.02
C LEU A 70 -1.93 -4.88 8.86
N ILE A 71 -1.32 -4.93 7.67
CA ILE A 71 -0.04 -4.29 7.39
C ILE A 71 -0.15 -2.76 7.52
N TYR A 72 -1.21 -2.17 6.98
CA TYR A 72 -1.48 -0.73 7.08
C TYR A 72 -1.74 -0.31 8.53
N GLY A 73 -2.52 -1.10 9.27
CA GLY A 73 -2.75 -0.89 10.70
C GLY A 73 -1.46 -0.98 11.51
N ALA A 74 -0.61 -1.98 11.25
CA ALA A 74 0.68 -2.14 11.89
C ALA A 74 1.64 -0.98 11.57
N TYR A 75 1.61 -0.47 10.34
CA TYR A 75 2.39 0.71 9.95
C TYR A 75 1.96 1.97 10.71
N ILE A 76 0.65 2.26 10.74
CA ILE A 76 0.11 3.41 11.48
C ILE A 76 0.42 3.27 12.98
N HIS A 77 0.22 2.07 13.55
CA HIS A 77 0.52 1.79 14.96
C HIS A 77 2.02 1.98 15.28
N ALA A 78 2.91 1.44 14.44
CA ALA A 78 4.35 1.61 14.60
C ALA A 78 4.75 3.09 14.54
N ARG A 79 4.13 3.87 13.66
CA ARG A 79 4.41 5.30 13.52
C ARG A 79 3.88 6.12 14.70
N MET A 80 2.65 5.87 15.16
CA MET A 80 2.07 6.54 16.34
C MET A 80 2.82 6.19 17.64
N THR A 81 3.24 4.94 17.83
CA THR A 81 3.85 4.49 19.10
C THR A 81 5.35 4.73 19.17
N ARG A 82 6.06 4.65 18.04
CA ARG A 82 7.54 4.74 18.02
C ARG A 82 8.10 6.00 17.36
N GLY A 83 7.26 6.93 16.89
CA GLY A 83 7.71 8.19 16.28
C GLY A 83 8.68 7.95 15.11
N TRP A 84 8.40 6.93 14.29
CA TRP A 84 9.31 6.55 13.22
C TRP A 84 9.33 7.60 12.12
N GLU A 85 10.45 8.32 12.04
CA GLU A 85 10.76 9.32 11.02
C GLU A 85 12.01 8.92 10.22
N GLY A 86 12.11 9.39 8.98
CA GLY A 86 13.28 9.22 8.11
C GLY A 86 13.42 7.83 7.48
N ARG A 87 14.64 7.25 7.48
CA ARG A 87 15.00 6.07 6.67
C ARG A 87 14.15 4.82 6.95
N ARG A 88 13.66 4.66 8.18
CA ARG A 88 12.79 3.52 8.54
C ARG A 88 11.39 3.70 7.98
N ALA A 89 10.82 4.91 8.04
CA ALA A 89 9.51 5.22 7.45
C ALA A 89 9.52 5.04 5.92
N ALA A 90 10.61 5.43 5.25
CA ALA A 90 10.79 5.21 3.82
C ALA A 90 10.79 3.73 3.43
N ILE A 91 11.53 2.88 4.15
CA ILE A 91 11.58 1.42 3.89
C ILE A 91 10.19 0.80 4.07
N TYR A 92 9.47 1.20 5.11
CA TYR A 92 8.13 0.69 5.36
C TYR A 92 7.09 1.19 4.34
N SER A 93 7.22 2.43 3.86
CA SER A 93 6.37 2.94 2.78
C SER A 93 6.57 2.16 1.47
N ILE A 94 7.83 1.82 1.13
CA ILE A 94 8.15 0.96 -0.01
C ILE A 94 7.58 -0.44 0.19
N PHE A 95 7.74 -1.01 1.38
CA PHE A 95 7.20 -2.34 1.70
C PHE A 95 5.67 -2.37 1.64
N GLY A 96 5.00 -1.36 2.21
CA GLY A 96 3.54 -1.22 2.15
C GLY A 96 3.04 -1.07 0.72
N PHE A 97 3.72 -0.27 -0.11
CA PHE A 97 3.39 -0.14 -1.52
C PHE A 97 3.56 -1.46 -2.28
N LEU A 98 4.67 -2.17 -2.07
CA LEU A 98 4.90 -3.48 -2.67
C LEU A 98 3.82 -4.50 -2.28
N MET A 99 3.34 -4.46 -1.04
CA MET A 99 2.27 -5.34 -0.58
C MET A 99 0.92 -4.98 -1.21
N VAL A 100 0.62 -3.70 -1.46
CA VAL A 100 -0.58 -3.32 -2.23
C VAL A 100 -0.48 -3.77 -3.68
N VAL A 101 0.67 -3.57 -4.33
CA VAL A 101 0.89 -4.06 -5.69
C VAL A 101 0.74 -5.58 -5.73
N PHE A 102 1.29 -6.29 -4.74
CA PHE A 102 1.10 -7.73 -4.63
C PHE A 102 -0.37 -8.12 -4.40
N CYS A 103 -1.14 -7.36 -3.61
CA CYS A 103 -2.56 -7.61 -3.40
C CYS A 103 -3.38 -7.45 -4.69
N PHE A 104 -3.05 -6.47 -5.53
CA PHE A 104 -3.75 -6.23 -6.80
C PHE A 104 -3.31 -7.17 -7.92
N TRP A 105 -1.98 -7.33 -8.11
CA TRP A 105 -1.38 -8.12 -9.18
C TRP A 105 -1.04 -9.54 -8.74
N GLY A 106 -0.33 -9.69 -7.62
CA GLY A 106 0.12 -10.99 -7.12
C GLY A 106 -1.04 -11.95 -6.83
N VAL A 107 -2.12 -11.47 -6.22
CA VAL A 107 -3.30 -12.32 -5.95
C VAL A 107 -4.02 -12.71 -7.24
N ASN A 108 -4.09 -11.82 -8.23
CA ASN A 108 -4.67 -12.13 -9.54
C ASN A 108 -3.83 -13.12 -10.35
N PHE A 109 -2.50 -13.08 -10.26
CA PHE A 109 -1.61 -13.88 -11.10
C PHE A 109 -1.07 -15.16 -10.44
N LEU A 110 -0.89 -15.20 -9.12
CA LEU A 110 -0.25 -16.35 -8.41
C LEU A 110 -1.25 -17.23 -7.66
N LEU A 111 -2.42 -16.72 -7.29
CA LEU A 111 -3.43 -17.44 -6.53
C LEU A 111 -4.73 -17.50 -7.34
N SER A 112 -4.75 -18.41 -8.31
CA SER A 112 -5.98 -18.81 -9.00
C SER A 112 -6.96 -19.41 -7.99
N GLY A 113 -7.97 -18.63 -7.58
CA GLY A 113 -9.11 -19.10 -6.79
C GLY A 113 -10.41 -18.81 -7.53
N LEU A 114 -11.12 -19.88 -7.92
CA LEU A 114 -12.46 -20.05 -8.55
C LEU A 114 -12.96 -19.07 -9.63
N HIS A 115 -12.25 -18.00 -9.97
CA HIS A 115 -12.52 -17.11 -11.09
C HIS A 115 -11.48 -17.25 -12.21
N ALA A 116 -11.10 -18.49 -12.52
CA ALA A 116 -10.84 -18.80 -13.92
C ALA A 116 -12.21 -18.69 -14.61
N TYR A 117 -12.47 -17.54 -15.23
CA TYR A 117 -13.54 -17.40 -16.19
C TYR A 117 -13.31 -18.46 -17.27
N ALA A 118 -14.15 -19.49 -17.26
CA ALA A 118 -14.47 -20.23 -18.46
C ALA A 118 -15.38 -19.37 -19.35
#